data_AF-A0A832U0F4-F1
#
_entry.id   AF-A0A832U0F4-F1
#
_cell.length_a   1.000
_cell.length_b   1.000
_cell.length_c   1.000
_cell.angle_alpha   90.00
_cell.angle_beta   90.00
_cell.angle_gamma   90.00
#
_symmetry.space_group_name_H-M   'P 1'
#
loop_
_entity.id
_entity.type
_entity.pdbx_description
1 polymer ?
#
loop_
_entity_poly.entity_id
_entity_poly.type
_entity_poly.pdbx_seq_one_letter_code
_entity_poly.pdbx_strand_id
1 'polypeptide(L)'
;MKQPRSSQKTAGASRDISISLDESAFEEVVELIQNARQGAFTAANKALIDLYWQVGEYISRKLQTAEWGESVVNQLAGHISTYHPEIRGFTRPNLFRMRQFYETYRYDEKVSPLVRQLPWTHNLLIMSRCKQPEEREFYLQICLREHWTKREAKGAYNDS
;
A
#
# COMPACT_ATOMS: atom_id res chain seq x y z
N MET A 1 17.91 81.07 -9.16
CA MET A 1 18.35 79.67 -9.38
C MET A 1 17.43 78.72 -8.61
N LYS A 2 16.80 77.79 -9.33
CA LYS A 2 16.17 76.50 -8.93
C LYS A 2 15.10 76.45 -7.81
N GLN A 3 13.87 76.11 -8.21
CA GLN A 3 12.84 75.37 -7.44
C GLN A 3 13.17 73.84 -7.40
N PRO A 4 12.34 72.93 -6.83
CA PRO A 4 11.44 72.94 -5.63
C PRO A 4 11.60 71.65 -4.76
N ARG A 5 10.82 71.45 -3.69
CA ARG A 5 9.95 70.26 -3.50
C ARG A 5 9.12 70.26 -2.20
N SER A 6 7.83 70.03 -2.43
CA SER A 6 6.79 69.45 -1.56
C SER A 6 7.22 68.18 -0.82
N SER A 7 6.70 67.95 0.40
CA SER A 7 5.75 66.84 0.68
C SER A 7 5.67 66.46 2.17
N GLN A 8 4.51 66.74 2.76
CA GLN A 8 3.66 65.90 3.62
C GLN A 8 4.23 64.68 4.39
N LYS A 9 3.72 64.59 5.64
CA LYS A 9 3.24 63.39 6.38
C LYS A 9 4.21 62.25 6.63
N THR A 10 4.42 61.96 7.91
CA THR A 10 4.33 60.57 8.42
C THR A 10 3.58 60.54 9.76
N ALA A 11 2.32 60.12 9.65
CA ALA A 11 1.51 59.62 10.76
C ALA A 11 1.86 58.15 10.99
N GLY A 12 1.63 57.69 12.23
CA GLY A 12 1.41 56.28 12.53
C GLY A 12 2.68 55.44 12.60
N ALA A 13 3.15 55.22 13.83
CA ALA A 13 3.80 53.97 14.17
C ALA A 13 2.76 52.84 13.99
N SER A 14 2.58 52.38 12.76
CA SER A 14 2.02 51.05 12.53
C SER A 14 3.05 50.09 13.08
N ARG A 15 2.74 49.54 14.26
CA ARG A 15 3.29 48.26 14.67
C ARG A 15 2.81 47.27 13.61
N ASP A 16 3.64 47.07 12.58
CA ASP A 16 3.63 45.80 11.87
C ASP A 16 4.04 44.77 12.92
N ILE A 17 3.04 44.29 13.65
CA ILE A 17 3.06 42.97 14.24
C ILE A 17 3.11 42.08 13.01
N SER A 18 4.33 41.84 12.50
CA SER A 18 4.62 40.73 11.62
C SER A 18 4.30 39.50 12.45
N ILE A 19 3.03 39.10 12.42
CA ILE A 19 2.56 37.84 12.94
C ILE A 19 3.41 36.82 12.19
N SER A 20 4.46 36.30 12.83
CA SER A 20 4.99 34.98 12.48
C SER A 20 3.84 34.04 12.78
N LEU A 21 2.91 33.94 11.82
CA LEU A 21 1.76 33.06 11.85
C LEU A 21 2.36 31.68 11.96
N ASP A 22 2.31 31.21 13.20
CA ASP A 22 2.87 30.01 13.77
C ASP A 22 2.96 28.88 12.72
N GLU A 23 4.10 28.79 12.04
CA GLU A 23 4.35 27.73 11.06
C GLU A 23 4.17 26.36 11.72
N SER A 24 4.40 26.26 13.03
CA SER A 24 4.16 25.05 13.82
C SER A 24 2.66 24.67 13.91
N ALA A 25 1.75 25.64 14.00
CA ALA A 25 0.31 25.37 13.97
C ALA A 25 -0.14 24.86 12.59
N PHE A 26 0.51 25.30 11.50
CA PHE A 26 0.27 24.73 10.17
C PHE A 26 0.89 23.33 10.03
N GLU A 27 2.04 23.08 10.64
CA GLU A 27 2.67 21.74 10.68
C GLU A 27 1.79 20.72 11.40
N GLU A 28 1.18 21.06 12.54
CA GLU A 28 0.24 20.19 13.25
C GLU A 28 -0.95 19.79 12.37
N VAL A 29 -1.53 20.75 11.64
CA VAL A 29 -2.64 20.48 10.70
C VAL A 29 -2.19 19.59 9.54
N VAL A 30 -0.98 19.82 9.01
CA VAL A 30 -0.40 18.98 7.96
C VAL A 30 -0.18 17.56 8.47
N GLU A 31 0.30 17.38 9.70
CA GLU A 31 0.49 16.06 10.32
C GLU A 31 -0.83 15.32 10.48
N LEU A 32 -1.88 15.99 10.96
CA LEU A 32 -3.23 15.42 11.04
C LEU A 32 -3.74 14.95 9.67
N ILE A 33 -3.53 15.73 8.61
CA ILE A 33 -3.89 15.35 7.24
C ILE A 33 -3.10 14.13 6.78
N GLN A 34 -1.79 14.10 7.02
CA GLN A 34 -0.92 13.00 6.63
C GLN A 34 -1.31 11.71 7.36
N ASN A 35 -1.54 11.77 8.66
CA ASN A 35 -1.97 10.65 9.49
C ASN A 35 -3.32 10.10 9.04
N ALA A 36 -4.29 10.97 8.77
CA ALA A 36 -5.60 10.56 8.25
C ALA A 36 -5.49 9.86 6.88
N ARG A 37 -4.69 10.42 5.96
CA ARG A 37 -4.45 9.82 4.64
C ARG A 37 -3.76 8.47 4.78
N GLN A 38 -2.72 8.38 5.60
CA GLN A 38 -1.98 7.14 5.83
C GLN A 38 -2.89 6.07 6.43
N GLY A 39 -3.74 6.42 7.40
CA GLY A 39 -4.75 5.52 7.96
C GLY A 39 -5.70 4.98 6.90
N ALA A 40 -6.22 5.86 6.02
CA ALA A 40 -7.09 5.45 4.92
C ALA A 40 -6.37 4.51 3.93
N PHE A 41 -5.12 4.79 3.57
CA PHE A 41 -4.32 3.91 2.71
C PHE A 41 -4.08 2.55 3.37
N THR A 42 -3.74 2.50 4.66
CA THR A 42 -3.54 1.25 5.39
C THR A 42 -4.81 0.42 5.46
N ALA A 43 -5.95 1.04 5.76
CA ALA A 43 -7.25 0.36 5.82
C ALA A 43 -7.66 -0.20 4.44
N ALA A 44 -7.51 0.60 3.37
CA ALA A 44 -7.80 0.16 2.01
C ALA A 44 -6.87 -0.98 1.56
N ASN A 45 -5.57 -0.88 1.86
CA ASN A 45 -4.60 -1.95 1.57
C ASN A 45 -4.99 -3.23 2.30
N LYS A 46 -5.32 -3.16 3.59
CA LYS A 46 -5.76 -4.33 4.36
C LYS A 46 -6.97 -5.00 3.72
N ALA A 47 -8.01 -4.24 3.39
CA ALA A 47 -9.20 -4.76 2.73
C ALA A 47 -8.86 -5.43 1.38
N LEU A 48 -7.93 -4.85 0.60
CA LEU A 48 -7.49 -5.42 -0.66
C LEU A 48 -6.74 -6.76 -0.49
N ILE A 49 -5.88 -6.87 0.53
CA ILE A 49 -5.15 -8.12 0.79
C ILE A 49 -6.08 -9.21 1.31
N ASP A 50 -7.04 -8.85 2.17
CA ASP A 50 -8.07 -9.77 2.62
C ASP A 50 -8.93 -10.25 1.43
N LEU A 51 -9.25 -9.38 0.47
CA LEU A 51 -9.92 -9.78 -0.78
C LEU A 51 -9.08 -10.75 -1.61
N TYR A 52 -7.78 -10.47 -1.79
CA TYR A 52 -6.88 -11.35 -2.53
C TYR A 52 -6.73 -12.74 -1.88
N TRP A 53 -6.72 -12.79 -0.54
CA TRP A 53 -6.77 -14.04 0.21
C TRP A 53 -8.04 -14.84 -0.11
N GLN A 54 -9.21 -14.20 -0.02
CA GLN A 54 -10.51 -14.84 -0.29
C GLN A 54 -10.64 -15.33 -1.73
N VAL A 55 -10.17 -14.55 -2.70
CA VAL A 55 -10.16 -14.96 -4.12
C VAL A 55 -9.23 -16.15 -4.32
N GLY A 56 -8.06 -16.14 -3.68
CA GLY A 56 -7.12 -17.26 -3.69
C GLY A 56 -7.73 -18.55 -3.14
N GLU A 57 -8.38 -18.45 -1.97
CA GLU A 57 -9.13 -19.54 -1.35
C GLU A 57 -10.21 -20.10 -2.26
N TYR A 58 -11.02 -19.21 -2.83
CA TYR A 58 -12.13 -19.58 -3.70
C TYR A 58 -11.64 -20.35 -4.94
N ILE A 59 -10.60 -19.85 -5.60
CA ILE A 59 -9.98 -20.51 -6.76
C ILE A 59 -9.39 -21.85 -6.36
N SER A 60 -8.63 -21.90 -5.25
CA SER A 60 -7.99 -23.13 -4.76
C SER A 60 -9.02 -24.23 -4.51
N ARG A 61 -10.12 -23.89 -3.81
CA ARG A 61 -11.22 -24.81 -3.54
C ARG A 61 -11.88 -25.32 -4.82
N LYS A 62 -12.22 -24.43 -5.77
CA LYS A 62 -12.88 -24.81 -7.04
C LYS A 62 -12.03 -25.72 -7.92
N LEU A 63 -10.70 -25.56 -7.90
CA LEU A 63 -9.78 -26.45 -8.61
C LEU A 63 -9.63 -27.80 -7.89
N GLN A 64 -9.55 -27.80 -6.55
CA GLN A 64 -9.44 -29.03 -5.76
C GLN A 64 -10.68 -29.92 -5.88
N THR A 65 -11.88 -29.33 -5.96
CA THR A 65 -13.13 -30.09 -6.16
C THR A 65 -13.39 -30.50 -7.61
N ALA A 66 -12.46 -30.21 -8.54
CA ALA A 66 -12.58 -30.42 -9.98
C ALA A 66 -13.82 -29.76 -10.62
N GLU A 67 -14.47 -28.82 -9.92
CA GLU A 67 -15.54 -28.00 -10.48
C GLU A 67 -14.99 -27.06 -11.55
N TRP A 68 -13.77 -26.56 -11.36
CA TRP A 68 -13.05 -25.72 -12.30
C TRP A 68 -11.79 -26.41 -12.81
N GLY A 69 -11.46 -26.16 -14.08
CA GLY A 69 -10.11 -26.32 -14.61
C GLY A 69 -9.38 -24.97 -14.70
N GLU A 70 -8.09 -24.99 -15.02
CA GLU A 70 -7.31 -23.74 -15.19
C GLU A 70 -7.87 -22.82 -16.28
N SER A 71 -8.52 -23.39 -17.30
CA SER A 71 -9.19 -22.62 -18.36
C SER A 71 -10.33 -21.74 -17.82
N VAL A 72 -11.01 -22.15 -16.74
CA VAL A 72 -12.08 -21.37 -16.11
C VAL A 72 -11.50 -20.15 -15.40
N VAL A 73 -10.30 -20.26 -14.81
CA VAL A 73 -9.58 -19.10 -14.24
C VAL A 73 -9.23 -18.08 -15.33
N ASN A 74 -8.91 -18.54 -16.54
CA ASN A 74 -8.67 -17.65 -17.69
C ASN A 74 -9.95 -16.93 -18.11
N GLN A 75 -11.08 -17.64 -18.14
CA GLN A 75 -12.38 -17.07 -18.44
C GLN A 75 -12.80 -16.05 -17.38
N LEU A 76 -12.51 -16.31 -16.10
CA LEU A 76 -12.75 -15.36 -15.02
C LEU A 76 -11.98 -14.05 -15.24
N ALA A 77 -10.68 -14.12 -15.55
CA ALA A 77 -9.89 -12.92 -15.85
C ALA A 77 -10.45 -12.15 -17.06
N GLY A 78 -10.83 -12.88 -18.12
CA GLY A 78 -11.47 -12.28 -19.31
C GLY A 78 -12.79 -11.61 -18.97
N HIS A 79 -13.65 -12.29 -18.20
CA HIS A 79 -14.95 -11.77 -17.77
C HIS A 79 -14.79 -10.47 -16.98
N ILE A 80 -13.88 -10.42 -15.99
CA ILE A 80 -13.62 -9.19 -15.22
C ILE A 80 -13.12 -8.09 -16.15
N SER A 81 -12.16 -8.38 -17.02
CA SER A 81 -11.61 -7.37 -17.94
C SER A 81 -12.64 -6.82 -18.93
N THR A 82 -13.62 -7.62 -19.34
CA THR A 82 -14.63 -7.23 -20.33
C THR A 82 -15.82 -6.51 -19.69
N TYR A 83 -16.34 -7.05 -18.59
CA TYR A 83 -17.58 -6.57 -17.98
C TYR A 83 -17.35 -5.59 -16.82
N HIS A 84 -16.14 -5.59 -16.25
CA HIS A 84 -15.76 -4.75 -15.10
C HIS A 84 -14.38 -4.11 -15.30
N PRO A 85 -14.16 -3.33 -16.38
CA PRO A 85 -12.84 -2.75 -16.70
C PRO A 85 -12.31 -1.75 -15.66
N GLU A 86 -13.18 -1.23 -14.79
CA GLU A 86 -12.82 -0.40 -13.64
C GLU A 86 -12.08 -1.20 -12.55
N ILE A 87 -12.30 -2.51 -12.48
CA ILE A 87 -11.70 -3.41 -11.49
C ILE A 87 -10.32 -3.86 -11.99
N ARG A 88 -9.27 -3.24 -11.44
CA ARG A 88 -7.87 -3.54 -11.78
C ARG A 88 -7.28 -4.62 -10.86
N GLY A 89 -6.23 -5.29 -11.35
CA GLY A 89 -5.46 -6.26 -10.57
C GLY A 89 -5.93 -7.71 -10.68
N PHE A 90 -6.96 -8.03 -11.45
CA PHE A 90 -7.49 -9.40 -11.59
C PHE A 90 -7.15 -10.03 -12.94
N THR A 91 -5.92 -9.82 -13.40
CA THR A 91 -5.41 -10.50 -14.60
C THR A 91 -5.16 -11.98 -14.30
N ARG A 92 -5.16 -12.81 -15.35
CA ARG A 92 -4.89 -14.26 -15.23
C ARG A 92 -3.66 -14.55 -14.34
N PRO A 93 -2.47 -13.98 -14.60
CA PRO A 93 -1.30 -14.26 -13.75
C PRO A 93 -1.50 -13.82 -12.29
N ASN A 94 -2.24 -12.75 -12.04
CA ASN A 94 -2.47 -12.29 -10.67
C ASN A 94 -3.48 -13.18 -9.92
N LEU A 95 -4.51 -13.71 -10.59
CA LEU A 95 -5.41 -14.71 -10.00
C LEU A 95 -4.66 -15.97 -9.55
N PHE A 96 -3.72 -16.46 -10.36
CA PHE A 96 -2.87 -17.59 -9.96
C PHE A 96 -1.94 -17.23 -8.79
N ARG A 97 -1.44 -15.98 -8.73
CA ARG A 97 -0.67 -15.50 -7.57
C ARG A 97 -1.52 -15.41 -6.31
N MET A 98 -2.79 -14.99 -6.41
CA MET A 98 -3.72 -15.00 -5.28
C MET A 98 -3.97 -16.44 -4.79
N ARG A 99 -4.16 -17.40 -5.70
CA ARG A 99 -4.26 -18.82 -5.35
C ARG A 99 -3.00 -19.30 -4.62
N GLN A 100 -1.83 -19.05 -5.20
CA GLN A 100 -0.55 -19.41 -4.60
C GLN A 100 -0.38 -18.77 -3.22
N PHE A 101 -0.78 -17.51 -3.06
CA PHE A 101 -0.71 -16.78 -1.79
C PHE A 101 -1.51 -17.51 -0.69
N TYR A 102 -2.77 -17.84 -0.97
CA TYR A 102 -3.58 -18.63 -0.05
C TYR A 102 -2.95 -20.00 0.24
N GLU A 103 -2.61 -20.75 -0.81
CA GLU A 103 -2.06 -22.10 -0.68
C GLU A 103 -0.73 -22.14 0.09
N THR A 104 0.09 -21.11 -0.04
CA THR A 104 1.40 -21.00 0.64
C THR A 104 1.25 -20.84 2.14
N TYR A 105 0.25 -20.07 2.59
CA TYR A 105 0.18 -19.63 3.99
C TYR A 105 -0.98 -20.24 4.78
N ARG A 106 -2.03 -20.80 4.15
CA ARG A 106 -3.28 -21.25 4.80
C ARG A 106 -3.14 -22.20 6.00
N TYR A 107 -2.03 -22.93 6.12
CA TYR A 107 -1.79 -23.87 7.22
C TYR A 107 -0.79 -23.34 8.25
N ASP A 108 -0.23 -22.16 8.02
CA ASP A 108 0.68 -21.50 8.93
C ASP A 108 -0.08 -20.43 9.73
N GLU A 109 -0.50 -20.81 10.95
CA GLU A 109 -1.27 -19.94 11.85
C GLU A 109 -0.47 -18.71 12.31
N LYS A 110 0.86 -18.80 12.34
CA LYS A 110 1.73 -17.69 12.74
C LYS A 110 1.86 -16.68 11.61
N VAL A 111 2.02 -17.16 10.38
CA VAL A 111 2.36 -16.33 9.24
C VAL A 111 1.12 -15.79 8.52
N SER A 112 0.00 -16.52 8.53
CA SER A 112 -1.27 -16.10 7.90
C SER A 112 -1.80 -14.72 8.36
N PRO A 113 -1.71 -14.33 9.64
CA PRO A 113 -2.07 -12.97 10.06
C PRO A 113 -1.07 -11.91 9.59
N LEU A 114 0.23 -12.24 9.47
CA LEU A 114 1.29 -11.29 9.11
C LEU A 114 1.19 -10.89 7.65
N VAL A 115 1.00 -11.86 6.76
CA VAL A 115 0.89 -11.61 5.31
C VAL A 115 -0.30 -10.71 4.96
N ARG A 116 -1.38 -10.77 5.76
CA ARG A 116 -2.59 -9.95 5.58
C ARG A 116 -2.41 -8.50 6.03
N GLN A 117 -1.31 -8.17 6.70
CA GLN A 117 -0.98 -6.81 7.13
C GLN A 117 0.00 -6.13 6.18
N LEU A 118 0.63 -6.89 5.27
CA LEU A 118 1.62 -6.35 4.35
C LEU A 118 1.04 -5.99 2.98
N PRO A 119 1.55 -4.93 2.32
CA PRO A 119 1.16 -4.61 0.95
C PRO A 119 1.39 -5.79 -0.01
N TRP A 120 0.57 -5.87 -1.07
CA TRP A 120 0.61 -6.99 -2.02
C TRP A 120 2.00 -7.18 -2.65
N THR A 121 2.71 -6.08 -2.87
CA THR A 121 4.06 -6.12 -3.45
C THR A 121 5.04 -6.87 -2.56
N HIS A 122 5.00 -6.67 -1.24
CA HIS A 122 5.87 -7.37 -0.30
C HIS A 122 5.57 -8.86 -0.28
N ASN A 123 4.28 -9.23 -0.21
CA ASN A 123 3.86 -10.63 -0.29
C ASN A 123 4.34 -11.31 -1.57
N LEU A 124 4.22 -10.65 -2.73
CA LEU A 124 4.73 -11.17 -4.00
C LEU A 124 6.25 -11.36 -3.99
N LEU A 125 7.01 -10.40 -3.46
CA LEU A 125 8.46 -10.49 -3.40
C LEU A 125 8.88 -11.67 -2.53
N ILE A 126 8.34 -11.77 -1.31
CA ILE A 126 8.65 -12.84 -0.35
C ILE A 126 8.27 -14.21 -0.93
N MET A 127 7.07 -14.36 -1.50
CA MET A 127 6.65 -15.61 -2.14
C MET A 127 7.57 -16.01 -3.31
N SER A 128 8.06 -15.04 -4.08
CA SER A 128 8.87 -15.31 -5.26
C SER A 128 10.34 -15.61 -4.96
N ARG A 129 10.86 -15.07 -3.84
CA ARG A 129 12.29 -15.14 -3.50
C ARG A 129 12.57 -16.15 -2.40
N CYS A 130 11.72 -16.19 -1.38
CA CYS A 130 11.96 -17.03 -0.21
C CYS A 130 11.38 -18.43 -0.43
N LYS A 131 12.26 -19.43 -0.41
CA LYS A 131 11.90 -20.82 -0.72
C LYS A 131 11.52 -21.60 0.54
N GLN A 132 12.18 -21.30 1.65
CA GLN A 132 11.96 -21.99 2.92
C GLN A 132 10.90 -21.26 3.76
N PRO A 133 10.05 -21.99 4.51
CA PRO A 133 9.06 -21.37 5.41
C PRO A 133 9.66 -20.41 6.42
N GLU A 134 10.81 -20.76 7.02
CA GLU A 134 11.49 -19.97 8.05
C GLU A 134 12.00 -18.63 7.48
N GLU A 135 12.49 -18.66 6.24
CA GLU A 135 12.93 -17.47 5.52
C GLU A 135 11.76 -16.51 5.26
N ARG A 136 10.60 -17.06 4.86
CA ARG A 136 9.38 -16.26 4.68
C ARG A 136 8.94 -15.63 6.00
N GLU A 137 8.88 -16.41 7.07
CA GLU A 137 8.50 -15.90 8.39
C GLU A 137 9.41 -14.75 8.83
N PHE A 138 10.74 -14.94 8.73
CA PHE A 138 11.73 -13.93 9.08
C PHE A 138 11.50 -12.61 8.34
N TYR A 139 11.36 -12.65 7.02
CA TYR A 139 11.17 -11.45 6.23
C TYR A 139 9.81 -10.78 6.43
N LEU A 140 8.76 -11.56 6.69
CA LEU A 140 7.44 -11.02 7.02
C LEU A 140 7.47 -10.25 8.34
N GLN A 141 8.14 -10.78 9.36
CA GLN A 141 8.32 -10.10 10.63
C GLN A 141 9.15 -8.81 10.49
N ILE A 142 10.23 -8.85 9.71
CA ILE A 142 11.07 -7.66 9.47
C ILE A 142 10.28 -6.58 8.73
N CYS A 143 9.53 -6.93 7.68
CA CYS A 143 8.74 -5.94 6.93
C CYS A 143 7.70 -5.24 7.80
N LEU A 144 7.11 -5.95 8.77
CA LEU A 144 6.15 -5.37 9.70
C LEU A 144 6.80 -4.48 10.75
N ARG A 145 8.00 -4.86 11.23
CA ARG A 145 8.72 -4.12 12.28
C ARG A 145 9.37 -2.84 11.76
N GLU A 146 10.05 -2.95 10.62
CA GLU A 146 10.90 -1.88 10.09
C GLU A 146 10.14 -0.98 9.09
N HIS A 147 8.86 -1.24 8.86
CA HIS A 147 8.01 -0.52 7.88
C HIS A 147 8.67 -0.34 6.50
N TRP A 148 9.48 -1.32 6.06
CA TRP A 148 10.32 -1.20 4.87
C TRP A 148 9.53 -0.74 3.65
N THR A 149 10.03 0.31 3.02
CA THR A 149 9.57 0.73 1.70
C THR A 149 9.86 -0.37 0.69
N LYS A 150 9.14 -0.34 -0.44
CA LYS A 150 9.35 -1.28 -1.55
C LYS A 150 10.83 -1.36 -2.00
N ARG A 151 11.57 -0.26 -1.89
CA ARG A 151 12.98 -0.17 -2.31
C ARG A 151 13.90 -0.94 -1.36
N GLU A 152 13.71 -0.77 -0.06
CA GLU A 152 14.50 -1.42 0.99
C GLU A 152 14.26 -2.93 0.98
N ALA A 153 12.99 -3.33 0.91
CA ALA A 153 12.62 -4.74 0.83
C ALA A 153 13.28 -5.42 -0.38
N LYS A 154 13.24 -4.78 -1.57
CA LYS A 154 13.88 -5.33 -2.79
C LYS A 154 15.40 -5.49 -2.66
N GLY A 155 16.07 -4.61 -1.92
CA GLY A 155 17.51 -4.72 -1.66
C GLY A 155 17.84 -5.94 -0.82
N ALA A 156 17.15 -6.09 0.32
CA ALA A 156 17.36 -7.21 1.24
C ALA A 156 17.13 -8.58 0.57
N TYR A 157 16.10 -8.74 -0.27
CA TYR A 157 15.80 -10.01 -0.94
C TYR A 157 16.76 -10.41 -2.08
N ASN A 158 17.68 -9.53 -2.48
CA ASN A 158 18.66 -9.84 -3.53
C ASN A 158 19.98 -10.39 -2.97
N ASP A 159 20.23 -10.16 -1.67
CA ASP A 159 21.49 -10.50 -1.01
C ASP A 159 21.35 -11.78 -0.14
N SER A 160 20.23 -12.51 -0.26
CA SER A 160 19.90 -13.76 0.48
C SER A 160 19.99 -15.00 -0.40
#